data_AF-A0AAW3WC71-F1
#
_entry.id   AF-A0AAW3WC71-F1
#
_cell.length_a   1.000
_cell.length_b   1.000
_cell.length_c   1.000
_cell.angle_alpha   90.00
_cell.angle_beta   90.00
_cell.angle_gamma   90.00
#
_symmetry.space_group_name_H-M   'P 1'
#
loop_
_entity.id
_entity.type
_entity.pdbx_description
1 polymer ?
#
loop_
_entity_poly.entity_id
_entity_poly.type
_entity_poly.pdbx_seq_one_letter_code
_entity_poly.pdbx_strand_id
1 'polypeptide(L)'
;MLKEIHDKLIALTDEELRILNGENSVDRSIYTDYDEGEYLYFKASERKKLSKAVELIKLTEYLIIEIIEFVGYENPTYLYKIFKKKFGMTPREYKMNRINNFRFT
;
A
#
# COMPACT_ATOMS: atom_id res chain seq x y z
N MET A 1 -11.13 -28.02 9.37
CA MET A 1 -9.78 -27.44 9.62
C MET A 1 -8.89 -27.43 8.37
N LEU A 2 -8.55 -28.56 7.72
CA LEU A 2 -7.67 -28.53 6.54
C LEU A 2 -8.26 -27.82 5.30
N LYS A 3 -9.60 -27.82 5.17
CA LYS A 3 -10.33 -27.24 4.02
C LYS A 3 -10.38 -25.70 4.04
N GLU A 4 -10.37 -25.08 5.22
CA GLU A 4 -10.43 -23.61 5.37
C GLU A 4 -9.09 -22.90 5.07
N ILE A 5 -7.97 -23.63 5.12
CA ILE A 5 -6.66 -23.11 4.70
C ILE A 5 -6.55 -23.10 3.17
N HIS A 6 -7.17 -24.09 2.51
CA HIS A 6 -7.10 -24.23 1.05
C HIS A 6 -7.88 -23.13 0.31
N ASP A 7 -8.98 -22.63 0.88
CA ASP A 7 -9.74 -21.52 0.29
C ASP A 7 -9.11 -20.14 0.56
N LYS A 8 -8.10 -20.07 1.44
CA LYS A 8 -7.25 -18.88 1.67
C LYS A 8 -5.96 -18.88 0.84
N LEU A 9 -5.70 -19.93 0.06
CA LEU A 9 -4.72 -19.87 -1.02
C LEU A 9 -5.29 -19.00 -2.12
N ILE A 10 -5.00 -17.71 -1.99
CA ILE A 10 -5.17 -16.65 -2.98
C ILE A 10 -4.99 -17.25 -4.37
N ALA A 11 -6.00 -17.08 -5.23
CA ALA A 11 -5.91 -17.47 -6.64
C ALA A 11 -4.62 -16.87 -7.20
N LEU A 12 -3.67 -17.75 -7.52
CA LEU A 12 -2.39 -17.34 -8.08
C LEU A 12 -2.67 -16.59 -9.38
N THR A 13 -2.12 -15.40 -9.48
CA THR A 13 -2.15 -14.62 -10.72
C THR A 13 -1.37 -15.36 -11.81
N ASP A 14 -1.69 -15.08 -13.07
CA ASP A 14 -1.00 -15.71 -14.21
C ASP A 14 0.52 -15.47 -14.18
N GLU A 15 0.96 -14.36 -13.59
CA GLU A 15 2.37 -14.05 -13.36
C GLU A 15 3.00 -14.94 -12.28
N GLU A 16 2.30 -15.16 -11.16
CA GLU A 16 2.76 -16.08 -10.10
C GLU A 16 2.81 -17.54 -10.62
N LEU A 17 1.88 -17.92 -11.49
CA LEU A 17 1.91 -19.22 -12.18
C LEU A 17 3.12 -19.34 -13.13
N ARG A 18 3.42 -18.29 -13.91
CA ARG A 18 4.58 -18.28 -14.83
C ARG A 18 5.91 -18.36 -14.09
N ILE A 19 6.05 -17.65 -12.97
CA ILE A 19 7.24 -17.70 -12.11
C ILE A 19 7.42 -19.09 -11.50
N LEU A 20 6.34 -19.71 -11.01
CA LEU A 20 6.38 -21.09 -10.49
C LEU A 20 6.75 -22.11 -11.57
N ASN A 21 6.41 -21.85 -12.82
CA ASN A 21 6.74 -22.70 -13.97
C ASN A 21 8.15 -22.44 -14.54
N GLY A 22 8.97 -21.60 -13.90
CA GLY A 22 10.37 -21.41 -14.26
C GLY A 22 10.63 -20.39 -15.38
N GLU A 23 9.60 -19.63 -15.80
CA GLU A 23 9.79 -18.49 -16.69
C GLU A 23 10.34 -17.30 -15.89
N ASN A 24 11.66 -17.18 -15.86
CA ASN A 24 12.36 -16.10 -15.14
C ASN A 24 12.48 -14.79 -15.95
N SER A 25 11.95 -14.75 -17.18
CA SER A 25 11.95 -13.55 -18.02
C SER A 25 10.62 -12.81 -17.90
N VAL A 26 10.62 -11.74 -17.12
CA VAL A 26 9.50 -10.79 -17.02
C VAL A 26 9.64 -9.76 -18.14
N ASP A 27 8.67 -9.67 -19.04
CA ASP A 27 8.55 -8.51 -19.93
C ASP A 27 8.22 -7.29 -19.07
N ARG A 28 9.19 -6.40 -18.88
CA ARG A 28 9.04 -5.24 -18.00
C ARG A 28 8.25 -4.10 -18.65
N SER A 29 8.07 -4.14 -19.97
CA SER A 29 7.35 -3.09 -20.72
C SER A 29 5.87 -3.03 -20.38
N ILE A 30 5.26 -4.16 -19.99
CA ILE A 30 3.88 -4.21 -19.48
C ILE A 30 3.73 -3.60 -18.07
N TYR A 31 4.85 -3.28 -17.41
CA TYR A 31 4.90 -2.67 -16.08
C TYR A 31 5.60 -1.30 -16.06
N THR A 32 5.88 -0.65 -17.20
CA THR A 32 6.57 0.64 -17.22
C THR A 32 5.93 1.59 -18.22
N ASP A 33 5.53 2.78 -17.75
CA ASP A 33 5.49 3.98 -18.57
C ASP A 33 6.66 4.86 -18.09
N TYR A 34 7.62 5.10 -18.98
CA TYR A 34 9.01 5.40 -18.63
C TYR A 34 9.22 6.91 -18.48
N ASP A 35 9.09 7.44 -17.27
CA ASP A 35 9.58 8.79 -16.92
C ASP A 35 10.45 8.82 -15.65
N GLU A 36 10.29 7.90 -14.68
CA GLU A 36 11.05 7.97 -13.41
C GLU A 36 11.50 6.61 -12.83
N GLY A 37 11.51 5.53 -13.63
CA GLY A 37 12.07 4.24 -13.18
C GLY A 37 11.27 3.49 -12.09
N GLU A 38 9.99 3.80 -11.93
CA GLU A 38 9.09 3.14 -10.97
C GLU A 38 8.17 2.12 -11.67
N TYR A 39 8.16 0.87 -11.18
CA TYR A 39 7.32 -0.22 -11.71
C TYR A 39 5.81 0.04 -11.48
N LEU A 40 4.97 -0.15 -12.50
CA LEU A 40 3.51 0.04 -12.48
C LEU A 40 2.80 -0.84 -11.44
N TYR A 41 3.24 -2.08 -11.27
CA TYR A 41 2.73 -2.98 -10.22
C TYR A 41 2.99 -2.39 -8.83
N PHE A 42 4.20 -1.89 -8.62
CA PHE A 42 4.58 -1.22 -7.37
C PHE A 42 3.69 0.01 -7.17
N LYS A 43 3.50 0.84 -8.21
CA LYS A 43 2.61 2.01 -8.19
C LYS A 43 1.15 1.66 -7.86
N ALA A 44 0.62 0.54 -8.36
CA ALA A 44 -0.74 0.10 -8.04
C ALA A 44 -0.86 -0.39 -6.59
N SER A 45 0.12 -1.17 -6.13
CA SER A 45 0.22 -1.63 -4.74
C SER A 45 0.32 -0.44 -3.76
N GLU A 46 1.16 0.55 -4.08
CA GLU A 46 1.30 1.77 -3.29
C GLU A 46 0.02 2.58 -3.21
N ARG A 47 -0.69 2.76 -4.32
CA ARG A 47 -1.99 3.46 -4.32
C ARG A 47 -2.97 2.76 -3.39
N LYS A 48 -3.04 1.43 -3.42
CA LYS A 48 -3.92 0.64 -2.55
C LYS A 48 -3.53 0.82 -1.07
N LYS A 49 -2.24 0.69 -0.75
CA LYS A 49 -1.71 0.90 0.61
C LYS A 49 -1.95 2.33 1.11
N LEU A 50 -1.75 3.34 0.27
CA LEU A 50 -2.01 4.74 0.60
C LEU A 50 -3.49 5.02 0.86
N SER A 51 -4.38 4.51 0.00
CA SER A 51 -5.82 4.63 0.23
C SER A 51 -6.23 3.98 1.55
N LYS A 52 -5.69 2.80 1.86
CA LYS A 52 -5.97 2.13 3.13
C LYS A 52 -5.43 2.90 4.33
N ALA A 53 -4.23 3.49 4.22
CA ALA A 53 -3.68 4.34 5.28
C ALA A 53 -4.59 5.55 5.56
N VAL A 54 -5.10 6.22 4.52
CA VAL A 54 -6.04 7.33 4.67
C VAL A 54 -7.35 6.88 5.32
N GLU A 55 -7.89 5.73 4.90
CA GLU A 55 -9.09 5.15 5.50
C GLU A 55 -8.91 4.89 7.00
N LEU A 56 -7.81 4.22 7.38
CA LEU A 56 -7.47 3.95 8.78
C LEU A 56 -7.29 5.24 9.58
N ILE A 57 -6.59 6.24 9.01
CA ILE A 57 -6.43 7.55 9.65
C ILE A 57 -7.78 8.25 9.83
N LYS A 58 -8.77 8.04 8.96
CA LYS A 58 -10.09 8.68 9.09
C LYS A 58 -11.01 7.96 10.07
N LEU A 59 -10.99 6.64 10.07
CA LEU A 59 -12.01 5.82 10.74
C LEU A 59 -11.57 5.26 12.09
N THR A 60 -10.30 5.37 12.46
CA THR A 60 -9.74 4.73 13.67
C THR A 60 -8.89 5.69 14.50
N GLU A 61 -8.60 5.30 15.74
CA GLU A 61 -7.67 6.04 16.61
C GLU A 61 -6.24 5.45 16.63
N TYR A 62 -5.94 4.48 15.76
CA TYR A 62 -4.62 3.84 15.69
C TYR A 62 -3.49 4.85 15.53
N LEU A 63 -2.40 4.61 16.26
CA LEU A 63 -1.14 5.33 16.11
C LEU A 63 -0.64 5.18 14.67
N ILE A 64 0.09 6.19 14.19
CA ILE A 64 0.61 6.16 12.82
C ILE A 64 1.53 4.96 12.59
N ILE A 65 2.26 4.51 13.61
CA ILE A 65 3.11 3.32 13.54
C ILE A 65 2.29 2.04 13.33
N GLU A 66 1.17 1.88 14.03
CA GLU A 66 0.26 0.75 13.83
C GLU A 66 -0.35 0.78 12.42
N ILE A 67 -0.71 1.97 11.92
CA ILE A 67 -1.23 2.13 10.56
C ILE A 67 -0.19 1.71 9.51
N ILE A 68 1.09 2.07 9.71
CA ILE A 68 2.21 1.68 8.83
C ILE A 68 2.36 0.15 8.77
N GLU A 69 2.27 -0.51 9.92
CA GLU A 69 2.29 -1.97 10.02
C GLU A 69 1.08 -2.60 9.33
N PHE A 70 -0.13 -2.08 9.56
CA PHE A 70 -1.37 -2.60 8.96
C PHE A 70 -1.39 -2.52 7.43
N VAL A 71 -0.80 -1.48 6.84
CA VAL A 71 -0.73 -1.34 5.38
C VAL A 71 0.50 -2.05 4.79
N GLY A 72 1.37 -2.63 5.62
CA GLY A 72 2.51 -3.44 5.21
C GLY A 72 3.61 -2.64 4.51
N TYR A 73 4.01 -1.48 5.06
CA TYR A 73 5.26 -0.84 4.66
C TYR A 73 6.40 -1.31 5.56
N GLU A 74 7.38 -2.00 4.98
CA GLU A 74 8.62 -2.39 5.68
C GLU A 74 9.49 -1.18 6.03
N ASN A 75 9.39 -0.10 5.23
CA ASN A 75 10.11 1.15 5.46
C ASN A 75 9.12 2.29 5.77
N PRO A 76 8.96 2.66 7.05
CA PRO A 76 8.13 3.79 7.49
C PRO A 76 8.49 5.10 6.76
N THR A 77 9.78 5.42 6.64
CA THR A 77 10.28 6.65 6.02
C THR A 77 9.81 6.78 4.58
N TYR A 78 9.73 5.66 3.87
CA TYR A 78 9.21 5.63 2.50
C TYR A 78 7.73 6.05 2.45
N LEU A 79 6.88 5.50 3.33
CA LEU A 79 5.48 5.90 3.44
C LEU A 79 5.34 7.40 3.71
N TYR A 80 6.12 7.94 4.66
CA TYR A 80 6.10 9.37 4.96
C TYR A 80 6.42 10.22 3.73
N LYS A 81 7.42 9.82 2.93
CA LYS A 81 7.82 10.52 1.70
C LYS A 81 6.71 10.51 0.65
N ILE A 82 6.17 9.34 0.31
CA ILE A 82 5.13 9.22 -0.73
C ILE A 82 3.81 9.85 -0.29
N PHE A 83 3.44 9.74 0.99
CA PHE A 83 2.23 10.34 1.53
C PHE A 83 2.34 11.87 1.50
N LYS A 84 3.49 12.43 1.90
CA LYS A 84 3.75 13.86 1.80
C LYS A 84 3.77 14.35 0.34
N LYS A 85 4.39 13.60 -0.58
CA LYS A 85 4.35 13.91 -2.03
C LYS A 85 2.90 13.95 -2.55
N LYS A 86 2.04 13.05 -2.07
CA LYS A 86 0.65 12.93 -2.53
C LYS A 86 -0.33 13.92 -1.90
N PHE A 87 -0.20 14.20 -0.61
CA PHE A 87 -1.18 14.98 0.17
C PHE A 87 -0.64 16.32 0.67
N GLY A 88 0.63 16.65 0.40
CA GLY A 88 1.29 17.88 0.85
C GLY A 88 1.67 17.90 2.33
N MET A 89 1.30 16.87 3.09
CA MET A 89 1.53 16.75 4.53
C MET A 89 1.83 15.31 4.92
N THR A 90 2.47 15.12 6.07
CA THR A 90 2.76 13.79 6.62
C THR A 90 1.49 13.09 7.14
N PRO A 91 1.49 11.75 7.26
CA PRO A 91 0.37 11.02 7.89
C PRO A 91 0.01 11.54 9.29
N ARG A 92 1.01 11.96 10.08
CA ARG A 92 0.82 12.52 11.42
C ARG A 92 0.09 13.87 11.39
N GLU A 93 0.53 14.78 10.51
CA GLU A 93 -0.14 16.08 10.32
C GLU A 93 -1.58 15.87 9.81
N TYR A 94 -1.78 14.93 8.89
CA TYR A 94 -3.10 14.58 8.38
C TYR A 94 -4.05 14.09 9.51
N LYS A 95 -3.56 13.21 10.38
CA LYS A 95 -4.33 12.74 11.55
C LYS A 95 -4.65 13.89 12.53
N MET A 96 -3.69 14.77 12.78
CA MET A 96 -3.88 15.91 13.68
C MET A 96 -4.95 16.88 13.14
N ASN A 97 -4.91 17.19 11.85
CA ASN A 97 -5.90 18.05 11.20
C ASN A 97 -7.31 17.47 11.29
N ARG A 98 -7.45 16.16 11.10
CA ARG A 98 -8.72 15.44 11.32
C ARG A 98 -9.24 15.63 12.76
N ILE A 99 -8.38 15.40 13.76
CA ILE A 99 -8.75 15.52 15.18
C ILE A 99 -9.19 16.96 15.50
N ASN A 100 -8.45 17.95 15.02
CA ASN A 100 -8.79 19.35 15.23
C ASN A 100 -10.14 19.68 14.62
N ASN A 101 -10.39 19.31 13.37
CA ASN A 101 -11.68 19.57 12.71
C ASN A 101 -12.86 18.95 13.47
N PHE A 102 -12.70 17.73 14.01
CA PHE A 102 -13.73 17.08 14.81
C PHE A 102 -14.00 17.77 16.16
N ARG A 103 -13.00 18.43 16.75
CA ARG A 103 -13.17 19.16 18.02
C ARG A 103 -13.88 20.51 17.88
N PHE A 104 -14.03 21.01 16.65
CA PHE A 104 -14.66 22.30 16.34
C PHE A 104 -15.98 22.17 15.58
N THR A 105 -16.51 20.95 15.43
CA THR A 105 -17.87 20.67 14.91
C THR A 105 -18.74 20.10 16.02
#